data_AF-A0A3M1UIU4-F1
#
_entry.id   AF-A0A3M1UIU4-F1
#
_cell.length_a   1.000
_cell.length_b   1.000
_cell.length_c   1.000
_cell.angle_alpha   90.00
_cell.angle_beta   90.00
_cell.angle_gamma   90.00
#
_symmetry.space_group_name_H-M   'P 1'
#
loop_
_entity.id
_entity.type
_entity.pdbx_description
1 polymer ?
#
loop_
_entity_poly.entity_id
_entity_poly.type
_entity_poly.pdbx_seq_one_letter_code
_entity_poly.pdbx_strand_id
1 'polypeptide(L)'
;MALAALAEEGIPCRPAPAVFPDAWVVPAAARAALTRSRAVREGWIYLQNLSSMLPPLVLAPRPGEEVLDLCAAPGSKTTQMAVLMRNQGRIAAVEAVRARYHRLRANLERQGVTIVQTYLADGRGVGRRTP
;
A
#
# COMPACT_ATOMS: atom_id res chain seq x y z
N MET A 1 -2.54 -14.22 11.41
CA MET A 1 -1.53 -14.81 10.49
C MET A 1 -0.24 -13.98 10.43
N ALA A 2 -0.28 -12.71 10.00
CA ALA A 2 0.94 -11.89 9.89
C ALA A 2 1.69 -11.66 11.22
N LEU A 3 1.00 -11.21 12.26
CA LEU A 3 1.61 -10.98 13.59
C LEU A 3 2.17 -12.26 14.22
N ALA A 4 1.51 -13.40 14.00
CA ALA A 4 1.99 -14.69 14.47
C ALA A 4 3.32 -15.05 13.79
N ALA A 5 3.41 -14.90 12.46
CA ALA A 5 4.66 -15.13 11.73
C ALA A 5 5.78 -14.17 12.16
N LEU A 6 5.47 -12.90 12.42
CA LEU A 6 6.46 -11.96 12.95
C LEU A 6 6.93 -12.34 14.35
N ALA A 7 6.03 -12.82 15.21
CA ALA A 7 6.38 -13.30 16.55
C ALA A 7 7.24 -14.57 16.51
N GLU A 8 6.92 -15.53 15.65
CA GLU A 8 7.72 -16.74 15.39
C GLU A 8 9.14 -16.40 14.91
N GLU A 9 9.28 -15.34 14.11
CA GLU A 9 10.58 -14.82 13.64
C GLU A 9 11.27 -13.90 14.67
N GLY A 10 10.70 -13.73 15.87
CA GLY A 10 11.27 -12.91 16.94
C GLY A 10 11.25 -11.39 16.66
N ILE A 11 10.36 -10.91 15.78
CA ILE A 11 10.27 -9.50 15.39
C ILE A 11 9.30 -8.77 16.35
N PRO A 12 9.79 -7.87 17.21
CA PRO A 12 8.94 -7.18 18.17
C PRO A 12 8.02 -6.18 17.46
N CYS A 13 6.73 -6.27 17.75
CA CYS A 13 5.69 -5.41 17.20
C CYS A 13 4.89 -4.78 18.33
N ARG A 14 4.65 -3.47 18.27
CA ARG A 14 3.71 -2.78 19.16
C ARG A 14 2.59 -2.15 18.33
N PRO A 15 1.33 -2.12 18.80
CA PRO A 15 0.28 -1.43 18.07
C PRO A 15 0.63 0.05 17.89
N ALA A 16 0.27 0.61 16.73
CA ALA A 16 0.32 2.04 16.50
C ALA A 16 -0.82 2.75 17.27
N PRO A 17 -0.81 4.09 17.37
CA PRO A 17 -1.94 4.83 17.92
C PRO A 17 -3.26 4.48 17.23
N ALA A 18 -4.38 4.57 17.96
CA ALA A 18 -5.70 4.10 17.53
C ALA A 18 -6.23 4.69 16.21
N VAL A 19 -5.70 5.85 15.79
CA VAL A 19 -5.98 6.45 14.47
C VAL A 19 -5.48 5.57 13.29
N PHE A 20 -4.63 4.57 13.56
CA PHE A 20 -4.14 3.59 12.61
C PHE A 20 -4.58 2.16 13.02
N PRO A 21 -5.84 1.77 12.76
CA PRO A 21 -6.44 0.56 13.32
C PRO A 21 -5.73 -0.75 12.93
N ASP A 22 -4.99 -0.77 11.82
CA ASP A 22 -4.29 -1.95 11.29
C ASP A 22 -2.76 -1.74 11.19
N ALA A 23 -2.19 -0.87 12.03
CA ALA A 23 -0.75 -0.60 12.00
C ALA A 23 -0.03 -1.10 13.25
N TRP A 24 1.15 -1.66 13.02
CA TRP A 24 2.12 -2.00 14.06
C TRP A 24 3.43 -1.29 13.80
N VAL A 25 4.06 -0.82 14.88
CA VAL A 25 5.37 -0.20 14.87
C VAL A 25 6.41 -1.23 15.28
N VAL A 26 7.48 -1.29 14.52
CA VAL A 26 8.63 -2.15 14.78
C VAL A 26 9.83 -1.26 15.12
N PRO A 27 10.64 -1.57 16.15
CA PRO A 27 11.86 -0.84 16.47
C PRO A 27 12.83 -0.80 15.29
N ALA A 28 13.56 0.31 15.13
CA ALA A 28 14.51 0.48 14.05
C ALA A 28 15.58 -0.63 14.00
N ALA A 29 15.99 -1.15 15.16
CA ALA A 29 16.94 -2.25 15.29
C ALA A 29 16.45 -3.54 14.59
N ALA A 30 15.14 -3.78 14.52
CA ALA A 30 14.55 -4.96 13.88
C ALA A 30 14.20 -4.74 12.39
N ARG A 31 14.50 -3.57 11.81
CA ARG A 31 14.15 -3.23 10.41
C ARG A 31 14.67 -4.24 9.39
N ALA A 32 15.91 -4.71 9.57
CA ALA A 32 16.53 -5.66 8.65
C ALA A 32 15.84 -7.02 8.70
N ALA A 33 15.49 -7.50 9.91
CA ALA A 33 14.72 -8.73 10.09
C ALA A 33 13.32 -8.60 9.49
N LEU A 34 12.60 -7.51 9.80
CA LEU A 34 11.27 -7.21 9.27
C LEU A 34 11.23 -7.22 7.73
N THR A 35 12.21 -6.57 7.09
CA THR A 35 12.27 -6.49 5.62
C THR A 35 12.46 -7.87 4.98
N ARG A 36 13.10 -8.80 5.68
CA ARG A 36 13.30 -10.19 5.24
C ARG A 36 12.29 -11.16 5.86
N SER A 37 11.21 -10.68 6.46
CA SER A 37 10.24 -11.57 7.09
C SER A 37 9.38 -12.29 6.08
N ARG A 38 8.84 -13.45 6.46
CA ARG A 38 7.82 -14.15 5.66
C ARG A 38 6.63 -13.25 5.39
N ALA A 39 6.16 -12.50 6.39
CA ALA A 39 5.00 -11.64 6.26
C ALA A 39 5.17 -10.55 5.16
N VAL A 40 6.38 -10.03 4.96
CA VAL A 40 6.68 -9.10 3.85
C VAL A 40 6.77 -9.82 2.52
N ARG A 41 7.44 -10.98 2.46
CA ARG A 41 7.61 -11.74 1.21
C ARG A 41 6.27 -12.21 0.63
N GLU A 42 5.39 -12.69 1.50
CA GLU A 42 4.06 -13.20 1.14
C GLU A 42 3.02 -12.08 0.95
N GLY A 43 3.40 -10.81 1.11
CA GLY A 43 2.49 -9.67 0.92
C GLY A 43 1.44 -9.48 2.01
N TRP A 44 1.57 -10.17 3.14
CA TRP A 44 0.61 -10.05 4.26
C TRP A 44 0.69 -8.70 4.96
N ILE A 45 1.82 -8.00 4.85
CA ILE A 45 2.02 -6.64 5.38
C ILE A 45 2.72 -5.75 4.36
N TYR A 46 2.43 -4.46 4.42
CA TYR A 46 3.15 -3.43 3.69
C TYR A 46 4.01 -2.60 4.64
N LEU A 47 5.29 -2.43 4.31
CA LEU A 47 6.19 -1.58 5.10
C LEU A 47 5.99 -0.11 4.74
N GLN A 48 5.48 0.70 5.67
CA GLN A 48 5.26 2.13 5.46
C GLN A 48 5.38 2.94 6.74
N ASN A 49 5.59 4.25 6.57
CA ASN A 49 5.56 5.22 7.67
C ASN A 49 4.11 5.56 8.03
N LEU A 50 3.83 5.82 9.31
CA LEU A 50 2.50 6.23 9.78
C LEU A 50 2.00 7.50 9.08
N SER A 51 2.89 8.46 8.77
CA SER A 51 2.53 9.67 8.03
C SER A 51 2.01 9.38 6.61
N SER A 52 2.50 8.32 5.96
CA SER A 52 1.98 7.89 4.66
C SER A 52 0.61 7.25 4.73
N MET A 53 0.17 6.81 5.92
CA MET A 53 -1.14 6.20 6.12
C MET A 53 -2.26 7.23 6.28
N LEU A 54 -1.93 8.48 6.64
CA LEU A 54 -2.93 9.52 6.87
C LEU A 54 -3.71 9.91 5.60
N PRO A 55 -3.09 10.14 4.42
CA PRO A 55 -3.85 10.59 3.26
C PRO A 55 -4.97 9.64 2.81
N PRO A 56 -4.77 8.31 2.71
CA PRO A 56 -5.87 7.39 2.43
C PRO A 56 -6.98 7.40 3.49
N LEU A 57 -6.63 7.55 4.78
CA LEU A 57 -7.60 7.59 5.87
C LEU A 57 -8.44 8.88 5.83
N VAL A 58 -7.81 10.01 5.50
CA VAL A 58 -8.51 11.31 5.36
C VAL A 58 -9.36 11.35 4.10
N LEU A 59 -8.87 10.79 2.99
CA LEU A 59 -9.64 10.67 1.74
C LEU A 59 -10.87 9.76 1.93
N ALA A 60 -10.74 8.73 2.78
CA ALA A 60 -11.81 7.80 3.16
C ALA A 60 -12.61 7.22 1.97
N PRO A 61 -11.92 6.66 0.94
CA PRO A 61 -12.61 6.12 -0.22
C PRO A 61 -13.49 4.93 0.15
N ARG A 62 -14.67 4.84 -0.46
CA ARG A 62 -15.68 3.83 -0.17
C ARG A 62 -15.67 2.72 -1.22
N PRO A 63 -16.04 1.48 -0.84
CA PRO A 63 -16.28 0.42 -1.81
C PRO A 63 -17.19 0.87 -2.95
N GLY A 64 -16.77 0.64 -4.21
CA GLY A 64 -17.51 0.99 -5.41
C GLY A 64 -17.17 2.36 -6.02
N GLU A 65 -16.44 3.23 -5.30
CA GLU A 65 -16.00 4.52 -5.81
C GLU A 65 -14.87 4.40 -6.84
N GLU A 66 -14.60 5.52 -7.51
CA GLU A 66 -13.48 5.69 -8.45
C GLU A 66 -12.49 6.69 -7.88
N VAL A 67 -11.21 6.32 -7.84
CA VAL A 67 -10.15 7.12 -7.21
C VAL A 67 -8.98 7.30 -8.16
N LEU A 68 -8.44 8.51 -8.24
CA LEU A 68 -7.21 8.82 -8.97
C LEU A 68 -6.04 9.04 -8.00
N ASP A 69 -5.04 8.17 -8.07
CA ASP A 69 -3.73 8.33 -7.44
C ASP A 69 -2.71 8.81 -8.49
N LEU A 70 -2.46 10.12 -8.52
CA LEU A 70 -1.65 10.76 -9.56
C LEU A 70 -0.14 10.45 -9.45
N CYS A 71 0.33 10.00 -8.29
CA CYS A 71 1.74 9.77 -7.97
C CYS A 71 1.91 8.49 -7.14
N ALA A 72 1.54 7.36 -7.72
CA ALA A 72 1.23 6.14 -6.98
C ALA A 72 2.46 5.37 -6.48
N ALA A 73 3.61 5.39 -7.17
CA ALA A 73 4.72 4.52 -6.80
C ALA A 73 5.42 4.95 -5.49
N PRO A 74 5.82 4.02 -4.61
CA PRO A 74 5.89 2.57 -4.81
C PRO A 74 4.59 1.79 -4.51
N GLY A 75 3.48 2.45 -4.18
CA GLY A 75 2.15 1.83 -4.09
C GLY A 75 1.52 1.77 -2.70
N SER A 76 2.22 2.16 -1.62
CA SER A 76 1.70 2.06 -0.24
C SER A 76 0.30 2.65 -0.07
N LYS A 77 0.10 3.88 -0.51
CA LYS A 77 -1.18 4.61 -0.40
C LYS A 77 -2.24 3.99 -1.29
N THR A 78 -1.90 3.67 -2.53
CA THR A 78 -2.77 2.98 -3.49
C THR A 78 -3.27 1.64 -2.93
N THR A 79 -2.38 0.83 -2.37
CA THR A 79 -2.72 -0.43 -1.71
C THR A 79 -3.64 -0.19 -0.51
N GLN A 80 -3.34 0.80 0.34
CA GLN A 80 -4.17 1.11 1.50
C GLN A 80 -5.57 1.58 1.07
N MET A 81 -5.69 2.38 0.02
CA MET A 81 -7.00 2.74 -0.55
C MET A 81 -7.76 1.51 -1.04
N ALA A 82 -7.09 0.58 -1.73
CA ALA A 82 -7.72 -0.67 -2.15
C ALA A 82 -8.24 -1.52 -0.98
N VAL A 83 -7.51 -1.54 0.15
CA VAL A 83 -7.95 -2.18 1.40
C VAL A 83 -9.19 -1.49 1.97
N LEU A 84 -9.18 -0.15 2.07
CA LEU A 84 -10.34 0.63 2.56
C LEU A 84 -11.58 0.42 1.68
N MET A 85 -11.39 0.34 0.36
CA MET A 85 -12.42 0.06 -0.64
C MET A 85 -12.81 -1.42 -0.71
N ARG A 86 -12.22 -2.29 0.14
CA ARG A 86 -12.47 -3.74 0.18
C ARG A 86 -12.31 -4.42 -1.19
N ASN A 87 -11.35 -3.95 -1.99
CA ASN A 87 -11.16 -4.38 -3.38
C ASN A 87 -12.46 -4.30 -4.22
N GLN A 88 -13.28 -3.26 -4.02
CA GLN A 88 -14.47 -2.98 -4.84
C GLN A 88 -14.43 -1.54 -5.37
N GLY A 89 -14.74 -1.34 -6.64
CA GLY A 89 -14.62 -0.04 -7.33
C GLY A 89 -13.43 -0.01 -8.28
N ARG A 90 -12.85 1.17 -8.51
CA ARG A 90 -11.70 1.37 -9.40
C ARG A 90 -10.71 2.38 -8.84
N ILE A 91 -9.42 2.12 -9.04
CA ILE A 91 -8.35 3.07 -8.74
C ILE A 91 -7.48 3.24 -9.98
N ALA A 92 -7.30 4.46 -10.46
CA ALA A 92 -6.28 4.80 -11.44
C ALA A 92 -4.99 5.20 -10.72
N ALA A 93 -3.91 4.45 -10.96
CA ALA A 93 -2.62 4.68 -10.33
C ALA A 93 -1.58 5.10 -11.37
N VAL A 94 -1.08 6.33 -11.27
CA VAL A 94 -0.20 6.96 -12.26
C VAL A 94 1.23 7.04 -11.73
N GLU A 95 2.20 6.69 -12.57
CA GLU A 95 3.62 6.88 -12.30
C GLU A 95 4.37 7.16 -13.60
N ALA A 96 5.18 8.21 -13.63
CA ALA A 96 5.91 8.61 -14.83
C ALA A 96 7.23 7.85 -15.03
N VAL A 97 7.87 7.41 -13.93
CA VAL A 97 9.19 6.77 -13.99
C VAL A 97 9.05 5.26 -14.15
N ARG A 98 9.47 4.73 -15.29
CA ARG A 98 9.35 3.30 -15.66
C ARG A 98 9.82 2.33 -14.57
N ALA A 99 10.99 2.58 -13.98
CA ALA A 99 11.52 1.72 -12.91
C ALA A 99 10.63 1.71 -11.66
N ARG A 100 10.03 2.86 -11.31
CA ARG A 100 9.09 2.97 -10.18
C ARG A 100 7.73 2.36 -10.51
N TYR A 101 7.28 2.50 -11.76
CA TYR A 101 6.05 1.88 -12.26
C TYR A 101 6.09 0.35 -12.15
N HIS A 102 7.20 -0.29 -12.52
CA HIS A 102 7.33 -1.74 -12.36
C HIS A 102 7.32 -2.17 -10.88
N ARG A 103 7.94 -1.38 -9.98
CA ARG A 103 7.85 -1.64 -8.53
C ARG A 103 6.43 -1.47 -8.00
N LEU A 104 5.71 -0.43 -8.45
CA LEU A 104 4.31 -0.22 -8.11
C LEU A 104 3.48 -1.45 -8.49
N ARG A 105 3.58 -1.93 -9.74
CA ARG A 105 2.86 -3.12 -10.20
C ARG A 105 3.18 -4.36 -9.38
N ALA A 106 4.47 -4.64 -9.17
CA ALA A 106 4.89 -5.79 -8.38
C ALA A 106 4.39 -5.73 -6.93
N ASN A 107 4.33 -4.54 -6.34
CA ASN A 107 3.80 -4.36 -4.99
C ASN A 107 2.27 -4.54 -4.95
N LEU A 108 1.53 -3.98 -5.90
CA LEU A 108 0.08 -4.15 -5.97
C LEU A 108 -0.30 -5.63 -6.12
N GLU A 109 0.41 -6.35 -7.01
CA GLU A 109 0.22 -7.79 -7.22
C GLU A 109 0.55 -8.58 -5.95
N ARG A 110 1.70 -8.34 -5.32
CA ARG A 110 2.07 -9.00 -4.05
C ARG A 110 1.03 -8.78 -2.95
N GLN A 111 0.43 -7.60 -2.90
CA GLN A 111 -0.59 -7.24 -1.89
C GLN A 111 -2.00 -7.72 -2.26
N GLY A 112 -2.18 -8.45 -3.37
CA GLY A 112 -3.49 -8.96 -3.78
C GLY A 112 -4.49 -7.86 -4.17
N VAL A 113 -4.01 -6.73 -4.67
CA VAL A 113 -4.89 -5.62 -5.10
C VAL A 113 -5.42 -5.89 -6.50
N THR A 114 -6.75 -5.89 -6.65
CA THR A 114 -7.43 -6.29 -7.90
C THR A 114 -8.15 -5.14 -8.62
N ILE A 115 -8.33 -3.99 -7.96
CA ILE A 115 -9.12 -2.87 -8.50
C ILE A 115 -8.29 -1.72 -9.08
N VAL A 116 -6.97 -1.89 -9.20
CA VAL A 116 -6.07 -0.82 -9.64
C VAL A 116 -5.69 -0.99 -11.11
N GLN A 117 -6.00 0.02 -11.93
CA GLN A 117 -5.43 0.18 -13.26
C GLN A 117 -4.21 1.11 -13.20
N THR A 118 -3.07 0.63 -13.69
CA THR A 118 -1.80 1.39 -13.63
C THR A 118 -1.47 2.07 -14.95
N TYR A 119 -1.00 3.31 -14.89
CA TYR A 119 -0.64 4.14 -16.05
C TYR A 119 0.82 4.58 -15.96
N LEU A 120 1.65 4.14 -16.91
CA LEU A 120 3.00 4.67 -17.09
C LEU A 120 2.91 5.97 -17.90
N ALA A 121 2.75 7.09 -17.20
CA ALA A 121 2.47 8.38 -17.82
C ALA A 121 2.82 9.56 -16.91
N ASP A 122 2.97 10.73 -17.52
CA ASP A 122 2.94 12.01 -16.81
C ASP A 122 1.51 12.33 -16.36
N GLY A 123 1.32 12.59 -15.06
CA GLY A 123 0.04 12.94 -14.45
C GLY A 123 -0.64 14.16 -15.09
N ARG A 124 0.10 15.08 -15.70
CA ARG A 124 -0.47 16.23 -16.40
C ARG A 124 -1.31 15.84 -17.63
N GLY A 125 -1.12 14.63 -18.16
CA GLY A 125 -1.77 14.16 -19.39
C GLY A 125 -2.75 13.00 -19.19
N VAL A 126 -3.18 12.67 -17.96
CA VAL A 126 -4.01 11.47 -17.71
C VAL A 126 -5.51 11.73 -17.68
N GLY A 127 -5.97 12.98 -17.62
CA GLY A 127 -7.37 13.31 -17.32
C GLY A 127 -8.43 12.74 -18.27
N ARG A 128 -8.10 12.42 -19.53
CA ARG A 128 -9.04 11.74 -20.47
C ARG A 128 -8.88 10.21 -20.50
N ARG A 129 -7.92 9.66 -19.76
CA ARG A 129 -7.50 8.25 -19.80
C ARG A 129 -7.83 7.50 -18.51
N THR A 130 -8.08 8.24 -17.44
CA THR A 130 -8.52 7.73 -16.14
C THR A 130 -10.04 7.89 -16.04
N PRO A 131 -10.70 7.06 -15.23
CA PRO A 131 -12.07 7.33 -14.83
C PRO A 131 -12.27 8.71 -14.20
#